data_AF-A0A2T3NNZ8-F1
#
_entry.id   AF-A0A2T3NNZ8-F1
#
_cell.length_a   1.000
_cell.length_b   1.000
_cell.length_c   1.000
_cell.angle_alpha   90.00
_cell.angle_beta   90.00
_cell.angle_gamma   90.00
#
_symmetry.space_group_name_H-M   'P 1'
#
loop_
_entity.id
_entity.type
_entity.pdbx_description
1 polymer ?
#
loop_
_entity_poly.entity_id
_entity_poly.type
_entity_poly.pdbx_seq_one_letter_code
_entity_poly.pdbx_strand_id
1 'polypeptide(L)'
;MKKTAGFTLIELVVVIVILGIVAVTAAPRFLNLDDDAHESVLRGTKSAFESSLAMIYGKHKLQGEPSTLEINGHTLQFQHRNNRYDYPFAKNKRECVNIWNTLIDSIEAVRRNAETNELLTKYQRRTRTCTFSYYGEKGEIVYTSGVGKVEFKLNESHS
;
A
#
# COMPACT_ATOMS: atom_id res chain seq x y z
N MET A 1 28.81 0.52 57.43
CA MET A 1 28.99 1.57 56.40
C MET A 1 29.24 0.88 55.07
N LYS A 2 28.32 0.99 54.09
CA LYS A 2 28.53 0.42 52.74
C LYS A 2 29.48 1.38 51.99
N LYS A 3 30.61 0.88 51.51
CA LYS A 3 31.52 1.65 50.65
C LYS A 3 30.85 1.83 49.28
N THR A 4 30.59 3.06 48.88
CA THR A 4 30.20 3.39 47.51
C THR A 4 31.45 3.26 46.65
N ALA A 5 31.50 2.25 45.79
CA ALA A 5 32.54 2.15 44.76
C ALA A 5 32.26 3.24 43.72
N GLY A 6 33.19 4.18 43.54
CA GLY A 6 33.12 5.17 42.48
C GLY A 6 33.41 4.56 41.12
N PHE A 7 32.72 5.02 40.08
CA PHE A 7 32.96 4.64 38.69
C PHE A 7 34.32 5.16 38.22
N THR A 8 35.06 4.36 37.45
CA THR A 8 36.39 4.77 36.96
C THR A 8 36.27 5.64 35.70
N LEU A 9 37.19 6.60 35.52
CA LEU A 9 37.23 7.41 34.29
C LEU A 9 37.41 6.54 33.03
N ILE A 10 38.18 5.44 33.15
CA ILE A 10 38.41 4.53 32.03
C ILE A 10 37.16 3.76 31.63
N GLU A 11 36.31 3.35 32.58
CA GLU A 11 35.02 2.73 32.26
C GLU A 11 34.14 3.68 31.44
N LEU A 12 34.12 4.97 31.77
CA LEU A 12 33.34 5.95 31.02
C LEU A 12 33.83 6.08 29.57
N VAL A 13 35.16 6.18 29.41
CA VAL A 13 35.79 6.37 28.09
C VAL A 13 35.57 5.15 27.20
N VAL A 14 35.73 3.94 27.73
CA VAL A 14 35.53 2.71 26.95
C VAL A 14 34.09 2.61 26.45
N VAL A 15 33.11 2.98 27.28
CA VAL A 15 31.68 2.95 26.90
C VAL A 15 31.38 3.89 25.73
N ILE A 16 31.85 5.15 25.78
CA ILE A 16 31.58 6.11 24.69
C ILE A 16 32.30 5.71 23.39
N VAL A 17 33.47 5.08 23.47
CA VAL A 17 34.19 4.57 22.28
C VAL A 17 33.40 3.43 21.63
N ILE A 18 32.92 2.47 22.43
CA ILE A 18 32.10 1.36 21.92
C ILE A 18 30.81 1.91 21.29
N LEU A 19 30.11 2.82 21.98
CA LEU A 19 28.91 3.47 21.44
C LEU A 19 29.21 4.23 20.14
N GLY A 20 30.37 4.88 20.02
CA GLY A 20 30.79 5.56 18.79
C GLY A 20 30.95 4.61 17.61
N ILE A 21 31.60 3.46 17.80
CA ILE A 21 31.81 2.46 16.73
C ILE A 21 30.46 1.85 16.29
N VAL A 22 29.61 1.49 17.24
CA VAL A 22 28.27 0.94 16.95
C VAL A 22 27.41 1.98 16.23
N ALA A 23 27.47 3.26 16.62
CA ALA A 23 26.71 4.32 15.98
C ALA A 23 27.13 4.53 14.50
N VAL A 24 28.43 4.60 14.22
CA VAL A 24 28.94 4.82 12.84
C VAL A 24 28.57 3.67 11.89
N THR A 25 28.54 2.44 12.40
CA THR A 25 28.20 1.26 11.58
C THR A 25 26.69 1.01 11.45
N ALA A 26 25.89 1.36 12.46
CA ALA A 26 24.44 1.16 12.45
C ALA A 26 23.66 2.30 11.76
N ALA A 27 24.13 3.55 11.86
CA ALA A 27 23.42 4.72 11.33
C ALA A 27 23.12 4.64 9.82
N PRO A 28 24.05 4.23 8.92
CA PRO A 28 23.75 4.15 7.49
C PRO A 28 22.67 3.12 7.16
N ARG A 29 22.62 2.00 7.90
CA ARG A 29 21.62 0.96 7.68
C ARG A 29 20.26 1.37 8.22
N PHE A 30 20.23 2.02 9.39
CA PHE A 30 18.98 2.50 9.99
C PHE A 30 18.22 3.44 9.05
N LEU A 31 18.92 4.33 8.34
CA LEU A 31 18.31 5.26 7.38
C LEU A 31 17.66 4.56 6.17
N ASN A 32 18.23 3.46 5.69
CA ASN A 32 17.68 2.74 4.52
C ASN A 32 16.55 1.76 4.87
N LEU A 33 16.48 1.31 6.13
CA LEU A 33 15.47 0.32 6.56
C LEU A 33 14.03 0.85 6.47
N ASP A 34 13.84 2.16 6.60
CA ASP A 34 12.51 2.77 6.49
C ASP A 34 11.95 2.65 5.06
N ASP A 35 12.77 2.91 4.03
CA ASP A 35 12.36 2.79 2.63
C ASP A 35 12.14 1.33 2.22
N ASP A 36 13.04 0.43 2.65
CA ASP A 36 12.91 -1.02 2.43
C ASP A 36 11.62 -1.57 3.09
N ALA A 37 11.28 -1.07 4.29
CA ALA A 37 10.06 -1.44 4.99
C ALA A 37 8.81 -0.95 4.23
N HIS A 38 8.82 0.29 3.74
CA HIS A 38 7.73 0.82 2.94
C HIS A 38 7.53 0.06 1.62
N GLU A 39 8.61 -0.26 0.91
CA GLU A 39 8.54 -1.09 -0.30
C GLU A 39 7.94 -2.47 0.01
N SER A 40 8.40 -3.11 1.07
CA SER A 40 7.92 -4.44 1.47
C SER A 40 6.41 -4.44 1.75
N VAL A 41 5.90 -3.40 2.42
CA VAL A 41 4.47 -3.23 2.69
C VAL A 41 3.68 -3.00 1.41
N LEU A 42 4.17 -2.15 0.50
CA LEU A 42 3.51 -1.89 -0.79
C LEU A 42 3.47 -3.14 -1.68
N ARG A 43 4.57 -3.89 -1.73
CA ARG A 43 4.64 -5.17 -2.43
C ARG A 43 3.65 -6.18 -1.86
N GLY A 44 3.58 -6.30 -0.53
CA GLY A 44 2.60 -7.16 0.14
C GLY A 44 1.16 -6.76 -0.18
N THR A 45 0.86 -5.46 -0.16
CA THR A 45 -0.45 -4.92 -0.50
C THR A 45 -0.81 -5.18 -1.96
N LYS A 46 0.13 -5.00 -2.89
CA LYS A 46 -0.04 -5.36 -4.30
C LYS A 46 -0.41 -6.84 -4.43
N SER A 47 0.35 -7.75 -3.81
CA SER A 47 0.10 -9.19 -3.91
C SER A 47 -1.25 -9.60 -3.33
N ALA A 48 -1.67 -8.98 -2.23
CA ALA A 48 -3.01 -9.19 -1.67
C ALA A 48 -4.11 -8.72 -2.63
N PHE A 49 -3.91 -7.58 -3.28
CA PHE A 49 -4.85 -7.03 -4.26
C PHE A 49 -4.95 -7.91 -5.51
N GLU A 50 -3.82 -8.35 -6.07
CA GLU A 50 -3.76 -9.30 -7.21
C GLU A 50 -4.44 -10.63 -6.87
N SER A 51 -4.20 -11.16 -5.67
CA SER A 51 -4.83 -12.41 -5.21
C SER A 51 -6.35 -12.28 -5.14
N SER A 52 -6.84 -11.16 -4.60
CA SER A 52 -8.27 -10.87 -4.51
C SER A 52 -8.90 -10.68 -5.89
N LEU A 53 -8.20 -9.99 -6.81
CA LEU A 53 -8.63 -9.87 -8.21
C LEU A 53 -8.74 -11.23 -8.90
N ALA A 54 -7.79 -12.14 -8.67
CA ALA A 54 -7.84 -13.49 -9.23
C ALA A 54 -9.04 -14.29 -8.69
N MET A 55 -9.35 -14.16 -7.40
CA MET A 55 -10.53 -14.78 -6.81
C MET A 55 -11.84 -14.24 -7.41
N ILE A 56 -11.92 -12.91 -7.59
CA ILE A 56 -13.08 -12.26 -8.19
C ILE A 56 -13.22 -12.59 -9.67
N TYR A 57 -12.12 -12.68 -10.42
CA TYR A 57 -12.10 -13.18 -11.79
C TYR A 57 -12.68 -14.59 -11.87
N GLY A 58 -12.23 -15.50 -10.99
CA GLY A 58 -12.77 -16.86 -10.91
C GLY A 58 -14.28 -16.87 -10.63
N LYS A 59 -14.74 -16.09 -9.64
CA LYS A 59 -16.18 -15.94 -9.35
C LYS A 59 -16.96 -15.38 -10.54
N HIS A 60 -16.42 -14.38 -11.24
CA HIS A 60 -17.04 -13.78 -12.42
C HIS A 60 -17.23 -14.81 -13.54
N LYS A 61 -16.20 -15.62 -13.83
CA LYS A 61 -16.27 -16.68 -14.85
C LYS A 61 -17.24 -17.78 -14.46
N LEU A 62 -17.22 -18.22 -13.21
CA LEU A 62 -18.13 -19.27 -12.71
C LEU A 62 -19.61 -18.86 -12.75
N GLN A 63 -19.90 -17.57 -12.59
CA GLN A 63 -21.27 -17.05 -12.65
C GLN A 63 -21.74 -16.69 -14.07
N GLY A 64 -20.99 -17.07 -15.11
CA GLY A 64 -21.37 -16.81 -16.50
C GLY A 64 -21.15 -15.36 -16.94
N GLU A 65 -20.14 -14.70 -16.38
CA GLU A 65 -19.72 -13.34 -16.73
C GLU A 65 -20.83 -12.29 -16.56
N PRO A 66 -21.43 -12.18 -15.36
CA PRO A 66 -22.47 -11.18 -15.11
C PRO A 66 -21.89 -9.76 -15.21
N SER A 67 -22.72 -8.80 -15.61
CA SER A 67 -22.32 -7.39 -15.69
C SER A 67 -21.92 -6.79 -14.33
N THR A 68 -22.40 -7.40 -13.24
CA THR A 68 -22.10 -7.02 -11.87
C THR A 68 -21.90 -8.22 -10.97
N LEU A 69 -21.05 -8.08 -9.94
CA LEU A 69 -20.97 -9.01 -8.82
C LEU A 69 -21.18 -8.28 -7.51
N GLU A 70 -21.93 -8.88 -6.60
CA GLU A 70 -22.03 -8.41 -5.21
C GLU A 70 -21.14 -9.24 -4.29
N ILE A 71 -20.29 -8.55 -3.53
CA ILE A 71 -19.34 -9.11 -2.57
C ILE A 71 -19.35 -8.18 -1.35
N ASN A 72 -19.58 -8.72 -0.15
CA ASN A 72 -19.57 -7.94 1.11
C ASN A 72 -20.47 -6.68 1.09
N GLY A 73 -21.61 -6.73 0.40
CA GLY A 73 -22.52 -5.57 0.27
C GLY A 73 -22.04 -4.50 -0.74
N HIS A 74 -20.92 -4.74 -1.42
CA HIS A 74 -20.39 -3.89 -2.48
C HIS A 74 -20.64 -4.49 -3.87
N THR A 75 -21.09 -3.64 -4.80
CA THR A 75 -21.30 -4.03 -6.20
C THR A 75 -20.08 -3.69 -7.06
N LEU A 76 -19.43 -4.70 -7.61
CA LEU A 76 -18.37 -4.59 -8.61
C LEU A 76 -18.96 -4.62 -10.01
N GLN A 77 -18.46 -3.77 -10.91
CA GLN A 77 -18.93 -3.67 -12.30
C GLN A 77 -17.96 -4.41 -13.23
N PHE A 78 -18.46 -5.12 -14.23
CA PHE A 78 -17.65 -5.81 -15.26
C PHE A 78 -18.04 -5.39 -16.67
N GLN A 79 -18.98 -4.45 -16.81
CA GLN A 79 -19.44 -3.97 -18.10
C GLN A 79 -19.58 -2.46 -18.10
N HIS A 80 -19.21 -1.83 -19.22
CA HIS A 80 -19.52 -0.43 -19.48
C HIS A 80 -19.89 -0.23 -20.94
N ARG A 81 -21.13 0.22 -21.18
CA ARG A 81 -21.76 0.24 -22.51
C ARG A 81 -21.74 -1.17 -23.11
N ASN A 82 -21.13 -1.35 -24.28
CA ASN A 82 -21.06 -2.63 -24.98
C ASN A 82 -19.77 -3.41 -24.69
N ASN A 83 -18.88 -2.87 -23.84
CA ASN A 83 -17.62 -3.52 -23.50
C ASN A 83 -17.78 -4.33 -22.21
N ARG A 84 -17.41 -5.61 -22.27
CA ARG A 84 -17.25 -6.50 -21.11
C ARG A 84 -15.79 -6.58 -20.72
N TYR A 85 -15.53 -6.81 -19.45
CA TYR A 85 -14.20 -6.86 -18.87
C TYR A 85 -14.07 -8.10 -17.99
N ASP A 86 -12.89 -8.70 -18.01
CA ASP A 86 -12.57 -9.87 -17.18
C ASP A 86 -12.40 -9.51 -15.70
N TYR A 87 -12.03 -8.26 -15.43
CA TYR A 87 -11.77 -7.74 -14.09
C TYR A 87 -12.70 -6.56 -13.76
N PRO A 88 -12.85 -6.20 -12.47
CA PRO A 88 -13.66 -5.06 -12.07
C PRO A 88 -13.31 -3.76 -12.81
N PHE A 89 -14.33 -3.09 -13.31
CA PHE A 89 -14.23 -1.87 -14.08
C PHE A 89 -14.67 -0.67 -13.25
N ALA A 90 -13.92 0.42 -13.37
CA ALA A 90 -14.24 1.71 -12.80
C ALA A 90 -14.31 2.78 -13.90
N LYS A 91 -15.41 3.54 -13.92
CA LYS A 91 -15.63 4.71 -14.80
C LYS A 91 -15.36 6.04 -14.11
N ASN A 92 -15.20 6.02 -12.79
CA ASN A 92 -14.98 7.19 -11.94
C ASN A 92 -14.28 6.81 -10.62
N LYS A 93 -13.86 7.83 -9.85
CA LYS A 93 -13.20 7.66 -8.55
C LYS A 93 -14.04 6.86 -7.52
N ARG A 94 -15.38 6.90 -7.57
CA ARG A 94 -16.24 6.08 -6.67
C ARG A 94 -15.96 4.60 -6.86
N GLU A 95 -15.91 4.19 -8.12
CA GLU A 95 -15.83 2.80 -8.48
C GLU A 95 -14.43 2.27 -8.19
N CYS A 96 -13.39 3.08 -8.31
CA CYS A 96 -12.05 2.74 -7.79
C CYS A 96 -12.07 2.48 -6.28
N VAL A 97 -12.67 3.38 -5.50
CA VAL A 97 -12.82 3.23 -4.04
C VAL A 97 -13.59 1.96 -3.69
N ASN A 98 -14.71 1.73 -4.38
CA ASN A 98 -15.54 0.53 -4.17
C ASN A 98 -14.73 -0.75 -4.47
N ILE A 99 -14.02 -0.80 -5.61
CA ILE A 99 -13.15 -1.94 -5.95
C ILE A 99 -12.11 -2.17 -4.85
N TRP A 100 -11.45 -1.12 -4.37
CA TRP A 100 -10.46 -1.25 -3.30
C TRP A 100 -11.07 -1.80 -2.02
N ASN A 101 -12.12 -1.16 -1.50
CA ASN A 101 -12.74 -1.56 -0.23
C ASN A 101 -13.43 -2.92 -0.30
N THR A 102 -13.71 -3.44 -1.50
CA THR A 102 -14.23 -4.81 -1.68
C THR A 102 -13.13 -5.86 -1.67
N LEU A 103 -11.92 -5.50 -2.10
CA LEU A 103 -10.80 -6.42 -2.31
C LEU A 103 -9.75 -6.35 -1.18
N ILE A 104 -9.71 -5.24 -0.45
CA ILE A 104 -8.74 -4.95 0.62
C ILE A 104 -9.53 -4.43 1.82
N ASP A 105 -9.82 -5.33 2.75
CA ASP A 105 -10.57 -4.99 3.96
C ASP A 105 -9.70 -4.29 5.01
N SER A 106 -8.36 -4.37 4.91
CA SER A 106 -7.43 -3.87 5.94
C SER A 106 -7.21 -2.36 5.89
N ILE A 107 -7.48 -1.71 4.75
CA ILE A 107 -7.21 -0.28 4.55
C ILE A 107 -8.36 0.30 3.72
N GLU A 108 -9.07 1.28 4.26
CA GLU A 108 -10.15 1.94 3.53
C GLU A 108 -9.61 3.01 2.58
N ALA A 109 -10.00 2.91 1.30
CA ALA A 109 -9.89 3.99 0.35
C ALA A 109 -11.09 4.94 0.54
N VAL A 110 -10.83 6.21 0.80
CA VAL A 110 -11.88 7.20 1.08
C VAL A 110 -11.91 8.29 0.00
N ARG A 111 -13.09 8.90 -0.19
CA ARG A 111 -13.37 9.83 -1.30
C ARG A 111 -12.82 11.26 -1.09
N ARG A 112 -12.62 11.72 0.15
CA ARG A 112 -12.12 13.05 0.59
C ARG A 112 -11.89 12.96 2.13
N ASN A 113 -10.72 13.26 2.70
CA ASN A 113 -10.31 14.63 3.09
C ASN A 113 -8.83 14.77 3.53
N ALA A 114 -8.35 16.02 3.59
CA ALA A 114 -6.94 16.44 3.69
C ALA A 114 -6.29 16.43 5.10
N GLU A 115 -6.87 15.80 6.12
CA GLU A 115 -6.38 15.96 7.51
C GLU A 115 -6.33 14.67 8.37
N THR A 116 -6.56 13.49 7.78
CA THR A 116 -6.40 12.21 8.50
C THR A 116 -5.79 11.15 7.58
N ASN A 117 -5.18 10.11 8.18
CA ASN A 117 -4.50 8.97 7.53
C ASN A 117 -5.41 8.14 6.59
N GLU A 118 -5.92 8.74 5.51
CA GLU A 118 -6.76 8.11 4.49
C GLU A 118 -5.99 7.93 3.18
N LEU A 119 -6.29 6.87 2.41
CA LEU A 119 -5.73 6.70 1.07
C LEU A 119 -6.36 7.69 0.08
N LEU A 120 -5.52 8.53 -0.54
CA LEU A 120 -5.95 9.41 -1.62
C LEU A 120 -6.16 8.59 -2.90
N THR A 121 -7.41 8.35 -3.26
CA THR A 121 -7.73 7.70 -4.55
C THR A 121 -7.76 8.72 -5.68
N LYS A 122 -7.00 8.47 -6.76
CA LYS A 122 -7.08 9.21 -8.03
C LYS A 122 -7.63 8.27 -9.11
N TYR A 123 -8.35 8.82 -10.09
CA TYR A 123 -8.85 8.06 -11.24
C TYR A 123 -8.57 8.81 -12.53
N GLN A 124 -7.91 8.15 -13.48
CA GLN A 124 -7.62 8.71 -14.78
C GLN A 124 -8.47 8.05 -15.87
N ARG A 125 -9.39 8.81 -16.44
CA ARG A 125 -10.38 8.29 -17.40
C ARG A 125 -9.78 7.79 -18.72
N ARG A 126 -8.68 8.39 -19.20
CA ARG A 126 -8.04 8.01 -20.47
C ARG A 126 -7.41 6.62 -20.40
N THR A 127 -6.71 6.35 -19.31
CA THR A 127 -5.99 5.09 -19.06
C THR A 127 -6.83 4.09 -18.26
N ARG A 128 -7.97 4.52 -17.70
CA ARG A 128 -8.84 3.75 -16.78
C ARG A 128 -8.08 3.26 -15.55
N THR A 129 -7.13 4.06 -15.08
CA THR A 129 -6.29 3.71 -13.94
C THR A 129 -6.84 4.28 -12.64
N CYS A 130 -6.95 3.41 -11.65
CA CYS A 130 -7.19 3.75 -10.24
C CYS A 130 -5.84 3.80 -9.54
N THR A 131 -5.51 4.92 -8.91
CA THR A 131 -4.28 5.09 -8.14
C THR A 131 -4.64 5.28 -6.68
N PHE A 132 -4.05 4.49 -5.81
CA PHE A 132 -4.26 4.52 -4.37
C PHE A 132 -2.93 4.91 -3.70
N SER A 133 -2.83 6.15 -3.23
CA SER A 133 -1.62 6.65 -2.58
C SER A 133 -1.61 6.26 -1.09
N TYR A 134 -0.53 5.64 -0.64
CA TYR A 134 -0.30 5.11 0.70
C TYR A 134 0.59 6.06 1.52
N TYR A 135 0.30 6.22 2.82
CA TYR A 135 1.13 6.90 3.83
C TYR A 135 1.88 8.15 3.33
N GLY A 136 1.22 9.31 3.33
CA GLY A 136 1.88 10.60 3.07
C GLY A 136 2.53 10.71 1.68
N GLU A 137 1.98 10.00 0.69
CA GLU A 137 2.49 9.94 -0.69
C GLU A 137 3.83 9.20 -0.90
N LYS A 138 4.33 8.39 0.06
CA LYS A 138 5.58 7.63 -0.14
C LYS A 138 5.49 6.53 -1.21
N GLY A 139 4.28 6.07 -1.54
CA GLY A 139 4.10 5.17 -2.67
C GLY A 139 2.64 5.00 -3.07
N GLU A 140 2.45 4.39 -4.24
CA GLU A 140 1.14 4.26 -4.89
C GLU A 140 0.92 2.83 -5.39
N ILE A 141 -0.29 2.32 -5.19
CA ILE A 141 -0.79 1.14 -5.92
C ILE A 141 -1.60 1.62 -7.12
N VAL A 142 -1.26 1.15 -8.31
CA VAL A 142 -1.89 1.51 -9.58
C VAL A 142 -2.59 0.29 -10.15
N TYR A 143 -3.91 0.37 -10.26
CA TYR A 143 -4.75 -0.65 -10.84
C TYR A 143 -5.30 -0.19 -12.20
N THR A 144 -5.08 -0.97 -13.25
CA THR A 144 -5.69 -0.74 -14.57
C THR A 144 -7.05 -1.44 -14.62
N SER A 145 -8.13 -0.67 -14.44
CA SER A 145 -9.47 -1.23 -14.29
C SER A 145 -9.97 -1.91 -15.57
N GLY A 146 -10.64 -3.04 -15.39
CA GLY A 146 -11.09 -3.92 -16.47
C GLY A 146 -10.02 -4.81 -17.09
N VAL A 147 -8.73 -4.57 -16.79
CA VAL A 147 -7.60 -5.35 -17.33
C VAL A 147 -6.98 -6.28 -16.28
N GLY A 148 -7.08 -5.94 -14.99
CA GLY A 148 -6.51 -6.76 -13.91
C GLY A 148 -5.06 -6.45 -13.58
N LYS A 149 -4.40 -5.54 -14.33
CA LYS A 149 -2.99 -5.19 -14.10
C LYS A 149 -2.83 -4.34 -12.83
N VAL A 150 -1.96 -4.77 -11.92
CA VAL A 150 -1.60 -4.06 -10.69
C VAL A 150 -0.11 -3.76 -10.68
N GLU A 151 0.22 -2.50 -10.44
CA GLU A 151 1.59 -2.02 -10.33
C GLU A 151 1.72 -1.25 -9.02
N PHE A 152 2.93 -1.16 -8.49
CA PHE A 152 3.23 -0.23 -7.42
C PHE A 152 4.31 0.74 -7.87
N LYS A 153 4.32 1.93 -7.31
CA LYS A 153 5.35 2.95 -7.51
C LYS A 153 5.80 3.44 -6.15
N LEU A 154 7.10 3.56 -5.98
CA LEU A 154 7.68 4.33 -4.88
C LEU A 154 7.79 5.77 -5.38
N ASN A 155 7.32 6.72 -4.57
CA ASN A 155 7.65 8.11 -4.82
C ASN A 155 8.94 8.36 -4.06
N GLU A 156 10.04 8.47 -4.79
CA GLU A 156 11.32 8.85 -4.20
C GLU A 156 11.13 10.18 -3.48
N SER A 157 11.21 10.18 -2.15
CA SER A 157 11.34 11.41 -1.40
C SER A 157 12.70 11.98 -1.77
N HIS A 158 12.70 13.07 -2.54
CA HIS A 158 13.90 13.91 -2.64
C HIS A 158 14.30 14.31 -1.21
N SER A 159 15.37 13.69 -0.74
CA SER A 159 16.16 14.07 0.44
C SER A 159 16.75 15.46 0.27
#